data_AF-A0A2P5NG37-F1
#
_entry.id   AF-A0A2P5NG37-F1
#
_cell.length_a   1.000
_cell.length_b   1.000
_cell.length_c   1.000
_cell.angle_alpha   90.00
_cell.angle_beta   90.00
_cell.angle_gamma   90.00
#
_symmetry.space_group_name_H-M   'P 1'
#
loop_
_entity.id
_entity.type
_entity.pdbx_description
1 polymer ?
#
loop_
_entity_poly.entity_id
_entity_poly.type
_entity_poly.pdbx_seq_one_letter_code
_entity_poly.pdbx_strand_id
1 'polypeptide(L)'
;MIDLVQDLQFAVHGGGDSGDGIAGMVAGILTFVETLVTLSPADMVTRLLPGLATMRNLHPLWVHFPIALLSLFLLADVLGVALRKTEWRRFASGLLYLGTLFAGITVIAGLIAAGTVAHGGEVHEIMERHEHLGISVFSMALALSIWRWFGQVERAGRGNGLFLSLASILVALLLLTADLGGYMVYKFGVAVEAADAGNEAAAQQHLHEGDASPDQHPGVGHDHHP
;
A
#
# COMPACT_ATOMS: atom_id res chain seq x y z
N MET A 1 10.02 -7.59 31.02
CA MET A 1 10.53 -7.48 29.63
C MET A 1 9.85 -8.59 28.86
N ILE A 2 8.93 -8.25 27.96
CA ILE A 2 8.11 -9.23 27.23
C ILE A 2 9.01 -9.87 26.19
N ASP A 3 9.32 -11.15 26.35
CA ASP A 3 10.17 -11.89 25.42
C ASP A 3 9.30 -12.42 24.28
N LEU A 4 9.05 -11.54 23.31
CA LEU A 4 8.14 -11.74 22.17
C LEU A 4 8.44 -13.05 21.41
N VAL A 5 9.68 -13.54 21.47
CA VAL A 5 10.14 -14.75 20.79
C VAL A 5 9.64 -16.02 21.48
N GLN A 6 9.59 -16.06 22.82
CA GLN A 6 9.11 -17.24 23.57
C GLN A 6 7.59 -17.43 23.44
N ASP A 7 6.83 -16.33 23.42
CA ASP A 7 5.37 -16.39 23.34
C ASP A 7 4.87 -16.80 21.94
N LEU A 8 5.61 -16.44 20.88
CA LEU A 8 5.33 -16.87 19.50
C LEU A 8 5.75 -18.32 19.21
N GLN A 9 6.72 -18.87 19.96
CA GLN A 9 7.11 -20.29 19.83
C GLN A 9 5.96 -21.24 20.18
N PHE A 10 5.11 -20.91 21.16
CA PHE A 10 3.93 -21.70 21.46
C PHE A 10 2.91 -21.69 20.31
N ALA A 11 2.70 -20.53 19.69
CA ALA A 11 1.76 -20.35 18.58
C ALA A 11 2.19 -21.06 17.29
N VAL A 12 3.50 -21.24 17.06
CA VAL A 12 4.05 -21.78 15.80
C VAL A 12 4.55 -23.23 15.95
N HIS A 13 4.95 -23.69 17.14
CA HIS A 13 5.51 -25.05 17.34
C HIS A 13 4.68 -25.95 18.29
N GLY A 14 3.51 -25.48 18.76
CA GLY A 14 2.51 -26.36 19.35
C GLY A 14 3.03 -27.22 20.50
N GLY A 15 3.65 -26.61 21.53
CA GLY A 15 3.88 -27.21 22.85
C GLY A 15 4.45 -28.64 22.93
N GLY A 16 5.06 -29.17 21.87
CA GLY A 16 5.43 -30.58 21.77
C GLY A 16 6.75 -30.94 22.48
N ASP A 17 7.52 -29.94 22.90
CA ASP A 17 8.85 -30.14 23.47
C ASP A 17 8.84 -30.33 25.00
N SER A 18 7.68 -30.20 25.66
CA SER A 18 7.51 -30.62 27.05
C SER A 18 7.03 -32.07 27.08
N GLY A 19 7.78 -32.96 27.73
CA GLY A 19 7.49 -34.40 27.84
C GLY A 19 6.19 -34.77 28.59
N ASP A 20 5.24 -33.84 28.72
CA ASP A 20 3.99 -33.93 29.50
C ASP A 20 2.74 -34.23 28.63
N GLY A 21 2.90 -34.39 27.32
CA GLY A 21 1.81 -34.77 26.41
C GLY A 21 0.64 -33.78 26.42
N ILE A 22 -0.60 -34.28 26.40
CA ILE A 22 -1.82 -33.45 26.34
C ILE A 22 -1.93 -32.50 27.54
N ALA A 23 -1.43 -32.89 28.71
CA ALA A 23 -1.47 -32.04 29.90
C ALA A 23 -0.61 -30.78 29.74
N GLY A 24 0.58 -30.90 29.14
CA GLY A 24 1.45 -29.77 28.82
C GLY A 24 0.85 -28.82 27.78
N MET A 25 0.15 -29.37 26.79
CA MET A 25 -0.59 -28.57 25.79
C MET A 25 -1.74 -27.78 26.41
N VAL A 26 -2.55 -28.43 27.27
CA VAL A 26 -3.64 -27.76 27.98
C VAL A 26 -3.11 -26.69 28.92
N ALA A 27 -2.04 -26.97 29.67
CA ALA A 27 -1.40 -25.99 30.54
C ALA A 27 -0.91 -24.77 29.75
N GLY A 28 -0.25 -24.99 28.60
CA GLY A 28 0.20 -23.90 27.73
C GLY A 28 -0.95 -23.04 27.19
N ILE A 29 -2.06 -23.65 26.76
CA ILE A 29 -3.27 -22.92 26.32
C ILE A 29 -3.84 -22.11 27.49
N LEU A 30 -3.92 -22.71 28.68
CA LEU A 30 -4.50 -22.06 29.84
C LEU A 30 -3.67 -20.84 30.26
N THR A 31 -2.34 -20.98 30.30
CA THR A 31 -1.41 -19.87 30.60
C THR A 31 -1.48 -18.78 29.54
N PHE A 32 -1.60 -19.14 28.26
CA PHE A 32 -1.78 -18.18 27.18
C PHE A 32 -3.09 -17.39 27.32
N VAL A 33 -4.22 -18.07 27.57
CA VAL A 33 -5.54 -17.44 27.76
C VAL A 33 -5.57 -16.56 29.01
N GLU A 34 -5.02 -17.05 30.12
CA GLU A 34 -4.90 -16.28 31.36
C GLU A 34 -4.09 -15.01 31.11
N THR A 35 -2.98 -15.12 30.37
CA THR A 35 -2.18 -13.95 29.98
C THR A 35 -3.00 -12.98 29.13
N LEU A 36 -3.75 -13.44 28.12
CA LEU A 36 -4.57 -12.54 27.29
C LEU A 36 -5.66 -11.81 28.07
N VAL A 37 -6.32 -12.48 29.03
CA VAL A 37 -7.42 -11.90 29.81
C VAL A 37 -6.92 -10.85 30.82
N THR A 38 -5.65 -10.92 31.20
CA THR A 38 -5.02 -9.93 32.11
C THR A 38 -4.51 -8.68 31.39
N LEU A 39 -4.45 -8.69 30.06
CA LEU A 39 -3.96 -7.56 29.25
C LEU A 39 -5.05 -6.53 28.98
N SER A 40 -4.62 -5.28 28.74
CA SER A 40 -5.51 -4.27 28.19
C SER A 40 -5.91 -4.61 26.74
N PRO A 41 -7.01 -4.06 26.19
CA PRO A 41 -7.38 -4.31 24.80
C PRO A 41 -6.29 -3.95 23.78
N ALA A 42 -5.48 -2.91 24.06
CA ALA A 42 -4.38 -2.51 23.18
C ALA A 42 -3.18 -3.47 23.25
N ASP A 43 -2.85 -3.95 24.46
CA ASP A 43 -1.78 -4.93 24.65
C ASP A 43 -2.18 -6.30 24.09
N MET A 44 -3.46 -6.65 24.17
CA MET A 44 -4.02 -7.83 23.54
C MET A 44 -3.85 -7.78 22.01
N VAL A 45 -4.11 -6.64 21.37
CA VAL A 45 -3.87 -6.47 19.92
C VAL A 45 -2.37 -6.57 19.60
N THR A 46 -1.51 -5.97 20.41
CA THR A 46 -0.05 -6.05 20.20
C THR A 46 0.47 -7.49 20.32
N ARG A 47 -0.13 -8.27 21.22
CA ARG A 47 0.25 -9.68 21.44
C ARG A 47 -0.34 -10.63 20.40
N LEU A 48 -1.58 -10.40 19.96
CA LEU A 48 -2.26 -11.25 18.96
C LEU A 48 -1.87 -10.90 17.52
N LEU A 49 -1.66 -9.62 17.24
CA LEU A 49 -1.47 -9.06 15.90
C LEU A 49 -0.28 -8.08 15.90
N PRO A 50 0.93 -8.52 16.29
CA PRO A 50 2.10 -7.64 16.40
C PRO A 50 2.44 -6.92 15.09
N GLY A 51 2.22 -7.56 13.94
CA GLY A 51 2.42 -6.93 12.63
C GLY A 51 1.46 -5.78 12.33
N LEU A 52 0.19 -5.88 12.76
CA LEU A 52 -0.76 -4.76 12.62
C LEU A 52 -0.46 -3.65 13.61
N ALA A 53 -0.03 -4.00 14.83
CA ALA A 53 0.29 -3.03 15.88
C ALA A 53 1.56 -2.20 15.57
N THR A 54 2.52 -2.78 14.83
CA THR A 54 3.77 -2.11 14.42
C THR A 54 3.65 -1.31 13.13
N MET A 55 2.61 -1.54 12.32
CA MET A 55 2.41 -0.79 11.08
C MET A 55 2.04 0.67 11.35
N ARG A 56 2.98 1.57 11.08
CA ARG A 56 2.75 3.04 11.10
C ARG A 56 1.95 3.54 9.91
N ASN A 57 1.82 2.70 8.87
CA ASN A 57 1.10 3.02 7.64
C ASN A 57 0.19 1.85 7.26
N LEU A 58 -1.11 2.11 7.11
CA LEU A 58 -2.09 1.12 6.66
C LEU A 58 -2.14 0.98 5.13
N HIS A 59 -1.54 1.90 4.37
CA HIS A 59 -1.53 1.86 2.91
C HIS A 59 -1.01 0.53 2.33
N PRO A 60 0.12 -0.05 2.80
CA PRO A 60 0.61 -1.35 2.32
C PRO A 60 -0.36 -2.52 2.59
N LEU A 61 -1.27 -2.42 3.56
CA LEU A 61 -2.33 -3.41 3.75
C LEU A 61 -3.31 -3.36 2.57
N TRP A 62 -3.75 -2.15 2.21
CA TRP A 62 -4.82 -1.95 1.25
C TRP A 62 -4.37 -2.12 -0.21
N VAL A 63 -3.12 -1.83 -0.57
CA VAL A 63 -2.61 -1.93 -1.95
C VAL A 63 -2.77 -3.33 -2.59
N HIS A 64 -2.79 -4.39 -1.78
CA HIS A 64 -2.94 -5.76 -2.30
C HIS A 64 -4.28 -5.99 -3.00
N PHE A 65 -5.34 -5.34 -2.51
CA PHE A 65 -6.69 -5.49 -3.06
C PHE A 65 -6.82 -4.92 -4.48
N PRO A 66 -6.52 -3.63 -4.78
CA PRO A 66 -6.60 -3.13 -6.13
C PRO A 66 -5.63 -3.87 -7.07
N ILE A 67 -4.42 -4.22 -6.63
CA ILE A 67 -3.46 -5.01 -7.42
C ILE A 67 -4.08 -6.33 -7.87
N ALA A 68 -4.61 -7.13 -6.94
CA ALA A 68 -5.19 -8.42 -7.27
C ALA A 68 -6.49 -8.29 -8.07
N LEU A 69 -7.42 -7.43 -7.63
CA LEU A 69 -8.76 -7.31 -8.21
C LEU A 69 -8.73 -6.72 -9.62
N LEU A 70 -7.95 -5.67 -9.87
CA LEU A 70 -7.87 -5.04 -11.19
C LEU A 70 -7.09 -5.91 -12.19
N SER A 71 -6.06 -6.63 -11.73
CA SER A 71 -5.35 -7.60 -12.58
C SER A 71 -6.26 -8.77 -12.97
N LEU A 72 -7.02 -9.31 -12.00
CA LEU A 72 -7.96 -10.40 -12.26
C LEU A 72 -9.16 -9.93 -13.11
N PHE A 73 -9.60 -8.67 -12.94
CA PHE A 73 -10.60 -8.05 -13.80
C PHE A 73 -10.17 -8.11 -15.26
N LEU A 74 -8.96 -7.64 -15.59
CA LEU A 74 -8.48 -7.63 -16.97
C LEU A 74 -8.43 -9.05 -17.53
N LEU A 75 -7.90 -10.00 -16.76
CA LEU A 75 -7.83 -11.40 -17.17
C LEU A 75 -9.22 -11.97 -17.45
N ALA A 76 -10.16 -11.81 -16.51
CA ALA A 76 -11.53 -12.29 -16.64
C ALA A 76 -12.27 -11.63 -17.82
N ASP A 77 -12.02 -10.35 -18.08
CA ASP A 77 -12.67 -9.62 -19.18
C ASP A 77 -12.14 -10.07 -20.54
N VAL A 78 -10.82 -10.26 -20.67
CA VAL A 78 -10.19 -10.83 -21.86
C VAL A 78 -10.73 -12.25 -22.12
N LEU A 79 -10.83 -13.09 -21.08
CA LEU A 79 -11.41 -14.43 -21.21
C LEU A 79 -12.89 -14.37 -21.62
N GLY A 80 -13.68 -13.46 -21.05
CA GLY A 80 -15.09 -13.29 -21.40
C GLY A 80 -15.29 -12.90 -22.86
N VAL A 81 -14.39 -12.07 -23.40
CA VAL A 81 -14.39 -11.68 -24.81
C VAL A 81 -13.92 -12.83 -25.71
N ALA A 82 -12.82 -13.50 -25.36
CA ALA A 82 -12.26 -14.61 -26.14
C ALA A 82 -13.22 -15.82 -26.20
N LEU A 83 -13.83 -16.17 -25.07
CA LEU A 83 -14.79 -17.28 -24.96
C LEU A 83 -16.22 -16.90 -25.35
N ARG A 84 -16.47 -15.62 -25.64
CA ARG A 84 -17.82 -15.06 -25.91
C ARG A 84 -18.84 -15.40 -24.82
N LYS A 85 -18.41 -15.41 -23.55
CA LYS A 85 -19.25 -15.73 -22.39
C LYS A 85 -19.56 -14.47 -21.57
N THR A 86 -20.82 -14.09 -21.55
CA THR A 86 -21.30 -12.90 -20.83
C THR A 86 -21.11 -13.01 -19.32
N GLU A 87 -21.15 -14.22 -18.75
CA GLU A 87 -20.94 -14.44 -17.31
C GLU A 87 -19.54 -14.05 -16.84
N TRP A 88 -18.51 -14.33 -17.64
CA TRP A 88 -17.14 -13.89 -17.36
C TRP A 88 -17.03 -12.37 -17.37
N ARG A 89 -17.75 -11.70 -18.28
CA ARG A 89 -17.81 -10.24 -18.34
C ARG A 89 -18.55 -9.64 -17.15
N ARG A 90 -19.63 -10.27 -16.69
CA ARG A 90 -20.34 -9.86 -15.46
C ARG A 90 -19.46 -10.00 -14.23
N PHE A 91 -18.75 -11.12 -14.11
CA PHE A 91 -17.76 -11.34 -13.06
C PHE A 91 -16.65 -10.29 -13.09
N ALA A 92 -16.08 -10.02 -14.28
CA ALA A 92 -15.07 -8.98 -14.47
C ALA A 92 -15.58 -7.59 -14.05
N SER A 93 -16.84 -7.24 -14.33
CA SER A 93 -17.43 -5.97 -13.86
C SER A 93 -17.42 -5.88 -12.33
N GLY A 94 -17.76 -6.96 -11.63
CA GLY A 94 -17.71 -7.01 -10.16
C GLY A 94 -16.30 -6.77 -9.62
N LEU A 95 -15.30 -7.41 -10.24
CA LEU A 95 -13.88 -7.21 -9.91
C LEU A 95 -13.41 -5.78 -10.15
N LEU A 96 -13.83 -5.16 -11.27
CA LEU A 96 -13.52 -3.76 -11.57
C LEU A 96 -14.10 -2.82 -10.50
N TYR A 97 -15.38 -2.99 -10.14
CA TYR A 97 -16.01 -2.14 -9.13
C TYR A 97 -15.37 -2.29 -7.76
N LEU A 98 -15.09 -3.52 -7.33
CA LEU A 98 -14.44 -3.76 -6.05
C LEU A 98 -12.99 -3.27 -6.04
N GLY A 99 -12.26 -3.48 -7.15
CA GLY A 99 -10.90 -2.97 -7.33
C GLY A 99 -10.84 -1.44 -7.29
N THR A 100 -11.77 -0.75 -7.94
CA THR A 100 -11.90 0.72 -7.89
C THR A 100 -12.22 1.21 -6.48
N LEU A 101 -13.11 0.52 -5.74
CA LEU A 101 -13.42 0.86 -4.35
C LEU A 101 -12.17 0.78 -3.47
N PHE A 102 -11.43 -0.34 -3.52
CA PHE A 102 -10.22 -0.50 -2.73
C PHE A 102 -9.08 0.40 -3.20
N ALA A 103 -8.99 0.74 -4.50
CA ALA A 103 -8.07 1.76 -4.99
C ALA A 103 -8.33 3.12 -4.32
N GLY A 104 -9.60 3.51 -4.17
CA GLY A 104 -9.99 4.72 -3.44
C GLY A 104 -9.54 4.68 -1.97
N ILE A 105 -9.82 3.57 -1.26
CA ILE A 105 -9.38 3.37 0.14
C ILE A 105 -7.84 3.46 0.24
N THR A 106 -7.14 2.85 -0.72
CA THR A 106 -5.67 2.82 -0.78
C THR A 106 -5.09 4.22 -0.99
N VAL A 107 -5.68 5.02 -1.90
CA VAL A 107 -5.27 6.42 -2.12
C VAL A 107 -5.47 7.25 -0.86
N ILE A 108 -6.64 7.13 -0.20
CA ILE A 108 -6.90 7.85 1.06
C ILE A 108 -5.87 7.47 2.14
N ALA A 109 -5.60 6.16 2.31
CA ALA A 109 -4.60 5.69 3.25
C ALA A 109 -3.19 6.20 2.91
N GLY A 110 -2.84 6.28 1.62
CA GLY A 110 -1.56 6.80 1.14
C GLY A 110 -1.40 8.30 1.41
N LEU A 111 -2.43 9.10 1.14
CA LEU A 111 -2.42 10.54 1.42
C LEU A 111 -2.30 10.84 2.92
N ILE A 112 -2.97 10.05 3.77
CA ILE A 112 -2.79 10.15 5.23
C ILE A 112 -1.34 9.85 5.60
N ALA A 113 -0.75 8.81 5.02
CA ALA A 113 0.63 8.42 5.30
C ALA A 113 1.67 9.43 4.81
N ALA A 114 1.42 10.10 3.68
CA ALA A 114 2.30 11.16 3.17
C ALA A 114 2.45 12.32 4.16
N GLY A 115 1.45 12.57 5.00
CA GLY A 115 1.49 13.59 6.05
C GLY A 115 2.11 13.14 7.38
N THR A 116 2.33 11.83 7.60
CA THR A 116 2.72 11.29 8.91
C THR A 116 4.03 10.52 8.90
N VAL A 117 4.45 9.98 7.76
CA VAL A 117 5.71 9.25 7.62
C VAL A 117 6.82 10.25 7.31
N ALA A 118 7.91 10.23 8.06
CA ALA A 118 9.08 11.06 7.76
C ALA A 118 9.69 10.65 6.42
N HIS A 119 9.82 11.62 5.52
CA HIS A 119 10.49 11.48 4.23
C HIS A 119 11.27 12.76 3.91
N GLY A 120 12.43 12.58 3.29
CA GLY A 120 13.32 13.64 2.82
C GLY A 120 14.32 13.03 1.86
N GLY A 121 15.12 13.83 1.17
CA GLY A 121 16.08 13.31 0.21
C GLY A 121 15.47 13.16 -1.19
N GLU A 122 16.19 12.36 -1.96
CA GLU A 122 15.76 11.73 -3.21
C GLU A 122 14.41 10.99 -3.09
N VAL A 123 14.03 10.55 -1.88
CA VAL A 123 12.78 9.83 -1.60
C VAL A 123 11.54 10.70 -1.78
N HIS A 124 11.63 12.00 -1.51
CA HIS A 124 10.47 12.90 -1.58
C HIS A 124 9.90 12.96 -3.01
N GLU A 125 10.76 13.14 -4.01
CA GLU A 125 10.35 13.19 -5.41
C GLU A 125 9.82 11.82 -5.90
N ILE A 126 10.40 10.72 -5.43
CA ILE A 126 9.90 9.37 -5.72
C ILE A 126 8.51 9.16 -5.14
N MET A 127 8.28 9.61 -3.91
CA MET A 127 6.99 9.52 -3.24
C MET A 127 5.92 10.34 -3.94
N GLU A 128 6.23 11.57 -4.36
CA GLU A 128 5.31 12.43 -5.13
C GLU A 128 4.93 11.74 -6.46
N ARG A 129 5.91 11.19 -7.19
CA ARG A 129 5.63 10.43 -8.42
C ARG A 129 4.73 9.22 -8.15
N HIS A 130 4.98 8.48 -7.06
CA HIS A 130 4.16 7.35 -6.65
C HIS A 130 2.71 7.77 -6.33
N GLU A 131 2.54 8.88 -5.62
CA GLU A 131 1.23 9.47 -5.31
C GLU A 131 0.45 9.81 -6.59
N HIS A 132 1.08 10.56 -7.51
CA HIS A 132 0.46 10.95 -8.77
C HIS A 132 0.05 9.75 -9.63
N LEU A 133 0.89 8.71 -9.67
CA LEU A 133 0.57 7.46 -10.35
C LEU A 133 -0.59 6.73 -9.67
N GLY A 134 -0.61 6.68 -8.33
CA GLY A 134 -1.71 6.11 -7.55
C GLY A 134 -3.05 6.79 -7.81
N ILE A 135 -3.07 8.13 -7.82
CA ILE A 135 -4.26 8.92 -8.16
C ILE A 135 -4.70 8.65 -9.60
N SER A 136 -3.76 8.60 -10.54
CA SER A 136 -4.04 8.32 -11.95
C SER A 136 -4.66 6.93 -12.16
N VAL A 137 -4.16 5.90 -11.45
CA VAL A 137 -4.72 4.55 -11.44
C VAL A 137 -6.16 4.58 -10.92
N PHE A 138 -6.41 5.25 -9.79
CA PHE A 138 -7.75 5.36 -9.23
C PHE A 138 -8.71 6.10 -10.17
N SER A 139 -8.31 7.25 -10.73
CA SER A 139 -9.13 8.01 -11.67
C SER A 139 -9.48 7.21 -12.93
N MET A 140 -8.51 6.48 -13.49
CA MET A 140 -8.73 5.63 -14.65
C MET A 140 -9.65 4.45 -14.33
N ALA A 141 -9.45 3.79 -13.19
CA ALA A 141 -10.31 2.70 -12.73
C ALA A 141 -11.75 3.20 -12.50
N LEU A 142 -11.93 4.39 -11.93
CA LEU A 142 -13.23 5.02 -11.75
C LEU A 142 -13.90 5.36 -13.09
N ALA A 143 -13.16 5.95 -14.03
CA ALA A 143 -13.67 6.25 -15.36
C ALA A 143 -14.12 4.98 -16.11
N LEU A 144 -13.33 3.89 -16.04
CA LEU A 144 -13.68 2.60 -16.62
C LEU A 144 -14.88 1.95 -15.92
N SER A 145 -14.98 2.07 -14.59
CA SER A 145 -16.16 1.62 -13.84
C SER A 145 -17.43 2.34 -14.31
N ILE A 146 -17.37 3.66 -14.42
CA ILE A 146 -18.49 4.50 -14.90
C ILE A 146 -18.85 4.14 -16.34
N TRP A 147 -17.85 4.01 -17.23
CA TRP A 147 -18.06 3.55 -18.60
C TRP A 147 -18.78 2.21 -18.61
N ARG A 148 -18.27 1.21 -17.88
CA ARG A 148 -18.84 -0.15 -17.80
C ARG A 148 -20.29 -0.12 -17.34
N TRP A 149 -20.59 0.72 -16.34
CA TRP A 149 -21.93 0.87 -15.75
C TRP A 149 -22.95 1.35 -16.79
N PHE A 150 -22.61 2.38 -17.57
CA PHE A 150 -23.51 2.93 -18.59
C PHE A 150 -23.46 2.19 -19.94
N GLY A 151 -22.35 1.52 -20.25
CA GLY A 151 -22.06 0.90 -21.54
C GLY A 151 -22.85 -0.37 -21.87
N GLN A 152 -23.57 -0.94 -20.88
CA GLN A 152 -24.16 -2.28 -20.87
C GLN A 152 -23.11 -3.39 -21.13
N VAL A 153 -23.02 -4.35 -20.19
CA VAL A 153 -22.03 -5.44 -20.14
C VAL A 153 -22.02 -6.32 -21.42
N GLU A 154 -23.10 -6.32 -22.19
CA GLU A 154 -23.37 -7.27 -23.28
C GLU A 154 -22.88 -6.81 -24.66
N ARG A 155 -22.40 -5.57 -24.82
CA ARG A 155 -21.96 -5.06 -26.13
C ARG A 155 -20.62 -5.68 -26.54
N ALA A 156 -20.67 -6.77 -27.29
CA ALA A 156 -19.56 -7.30 -28.08
C ALA A 156 -19.47 -6.55 -29.42
N GLY A 157 -18.93 -5.33 -29.41
CA GLY A 157 -18.78 -4.48 -30.60
C GLY A 157 -17.47 -3.68 -30.61
N ARG A 158 -17.25 -2.80 -31.60
CA ARG A 158 -16.01 -2.00 -31.76
C ARG A 158 -15.59 -1.20 -30.51
N GLY A 159 -16.55 -0.77 -29.68
CA GLY A 159 -16.28 -0.11 -28.39
C GLY A 159 -15.56 -0.99 -27.36
N ASN A 160 -15.57 -2.31 -27.54
CA ASN A 160 -14.89 -3.26 -26.66
C ASN A 160 -13.35 -3.21 -26.79
N GLY A 161 -12.84 -2.88 -27.99
CA GLY A 161 -11.40 -2.78 -28.21
C GLY A 161 -10.77 -1.63 -27.43
N LEU A 162 -11.38 -0.44 -27.51
CA LEU A 162 -10.91 0.74 -26.77
C LEU A 162 -10.99 0.53 -25.25
N PHE A 163 -12.09 -0.04 -24.75
CA PHE A 163 -12.23 -0.37 -23.33
C PHE A 163 -11.13 -1.33 -22.86
N LEU A 164 -10.88 -2.42 -23.59
CA LEU A 164 -9.84 -3.39 -23.23
C LEU A 164 -8.43 -2.78 -23.30
N SER A 165 -8.16 -1.91 -24.28
CA SER A 165 -6.89 -1.19 -24.37
C SER A 165 -6.67 -0.30 -23.15
N LEU A 166 -7.68 0.50 -22.77
CA LEU A 166 -7.62 1.35 -21.57
C LEU A 166 -7.50 0.53 -20.28
N ALA A 167 -8.22 -0.60 -20.18
CA ALA A 167 -8.10 -1.53 -19.06
C ALA A 167 -6.70 -2.15 -18.95
N SER A 168 -6.07 -2.45 -20.09
CA SER A 168 -4.69 -2.94 -20.14
C SER A 168 -3.70 -1.87 -19.68
N ILE A 169 -3.89 -0.62 -20.12
CA ILE A 169 -3.09 0.53 -19.67
C ILE A 169 -3.27 0.74 -18.16
N LEU A 170 -4.50 0.65 -17.64
CA LEU A 170 -4.77 0.73 -16.20
C LEU A 170 -3.94 -0.30 -15.42
N VAL A 171 -3.96 -1.57 -15.83
CA VAL A 171 -3.20 -2.62 -15.12
C VAL A 171 -1.69 -2.41 -15.26
N ALA A 172 -1.21 -1.99 -16.43
CA ALA A 172 0.20 -1.66 -16.60
C ALA A 172 0.65 -0.52 -15.67
N LEU A 173 -0.13 0.57 -15.59
CA LEU A 173 0.12 1.67 -14.66
C LEU A 173 0.08 1.18 -13.21
N LEU A 174 -0.91 0.38 -12.84
CA LEU A 174 -1.03 -0.20 -11.49
C LEU A 174 0.20 -1.00 -11.08
N LEU A 175 0.75 -1.83 -11.98
CA LEU A 175 1.96 -2.61 -11.71
C LEU A 175 3.20 -1.72 -11.59
N LEU A 176 3.32 -0.67 -12.41
CA LEU A 176 4.40 0.32 -12.29
C LEU A 176 4.32 1.11 -10.98
N THR A 177 3.11 1.50 -10.56
CA THR A 177 2.88 2.15 -9.27
C THR A 177 3.28 1.22 -8.12
N ALA A 178 2.91 -0.06 -8.19
CA ALA A 178 3.25 -1.05 -7.19
C ALA A 178 4.77 -1.30 -7.11
N ASP A 179 5.46 -1.36 -8.25
CA ASP A 179 6.92 -1.48 -8.31
C ASP A 179 7.62 -0.28 -7.66
N LEU A 180 7.17 0.94 -7.99
CA LEU A 180 7.70 2.16 -7.37
C LEU A 180 7.46 2.18 -5.86
N GLY A 181 6.28 1.71 -5.42
CA GLY A 181 5.97 1.51 -4.00
C GLY A 181 6.93 0.53 -3.32
N GLY A 182 7.18 -0.61 -3.96
CA GLY A 182 8.17 -1.59 -3.50
C GLY A 182 9.58 -1.00 -3.43
N TYR A 183 9.98 -0.21 -4.44
CA TYR A 183 11.28 0.46 -4.46
C TYR A 183 11.47 1.40 -3.27
N MET A 184 10.45 2.20 -2.91
CA MET A 184 10.48 3.04 -1.70
C MET A 184 10.69 2.21 -0.42
N VAL A 185 9.96 1.11 -0.26
CA VAL A 185 10.04 0.27 0.94
C VAL A 185 11.36 -0.48 1.02
N TYR A 186 11.76 -1.17 -0.05
CA TYR A 186 12.89 -2.09 -0.02
C TYR A 186 14.25 -1.41 -0.19
N LYS A 187 14.33 -0.29 -0.93
CA LYS A 187 15.59 0.44 -1.09
C LYS A 187 15.79 1.51 -0.03
N PHE A 188 14.73 2.26 0.29
CA PHE A 188 14.82 3.42 1.17
C PHE A 188 14.19 3.22 2.55
N GLY A 189 13.56 2.08 2.82
CA GLY A 189 13.00 1.79 4.13
C GLY A 189 11.84 2.72 4.51
N VAL A 190 11.08 3.23 3.53
CA VAL A 190 9.93 4.10 3.81
C VAL A 190 8.92 3.35 4.68
N ALA A 191 8.56 3.94 5.82
CA ALA A 191 7.71 3.36 6.85
C ALA A 191 8.24 2.05 7.47
N VAL A 192 9.55 1.80 7.44
CA VAL A 192 10.21 0.68 8.10
C VAL A 192 10.91 1.17 9.36
N GLU A 193 10.50 0.66 10.53
CA GLU A 193 10.98 1.10 11.85
C GLU A 193 12.51 1.18 11.96
N ALA A 194 13.22 0.18 11.43
CA ALA A 194 14.69 0.13 11.46
C ALA A 194 15.39 1.24 10.66
N ALA A 195 14.70 1.89 9.72
CA ALA A 195 15.22 2.95 8.86
C ALA A 195 14.76 4.36 9.28
N ASP A 196 13.83 4.46 10.23
CA ASP A 196 13.13 5.71 10.54
C ASP A 196 14.04 6.83 11.03
N ALA A 197 14.99 6.54 11.92
CA ALA A 197 15.91 7.55 12.41
C ALA A 197 16.76 8.19 11.29
N GLY A 198 17.11 7.40 10.26
CA GLY A 198 17.81 7.90 9.08
C GLY A 198 16.91 8.77 8.20
N ASN A 199 15.65 8.35 8.02
CA ASN A 199 14.66 9.08 7.23
C ASN A 199 14.27 10.42 7.89
N GLU A 200 14.15 10.46 9.21
CA GLU A 200 13.90 11.69 9.97
C GLU A 200 15.06 12.69 9.85
N ALA A 201 16.31 12.22 9.94
CA ALA A 201 17.48 13.07 9.75
C ALA A 201 17.55 13.66 8.33
N ALA A 202 17.24 12.85 7.31
CA ALA A 202 17.18 13.32 5.92
C ALA A 202 16.04 14.32 5.68
N ALA A 203 14.87 14.12 6.31
CA ALA A 203 13.75 15.05 6.26
C ALA A 203 14.10 16.42 6.85
N GLN A 204 14.81 16.45 7.98
CA GLN A 204 15.25 17.70 8.61
C GLN A 204 16.27 18.46 7.75
N GLN A 205 17.19 17.76 7.09
CA GLN A 205 18.15 18.38 6.17
C GLN A 205 17.46 19.06 4.98
N HIS A 206 16.44 18.41 4.41
CA HIS A 206 15.65 18.98 3.31
C HIS A 206 14.92 20.27 3.68
N LEU A 207 14.40 20.37 4.90
CA LEU A 207 13.73 21.59 5.37
C LEU A 207 14.71 22.76 5.50
N HIS A 208 15.95 22.52 5.93
CA HIS A 208 16.96 23.56 6.07
C HIS A 208 17.56 24.03 4.74
N GLU A 209 17.59 23.17 3.72
CA GLU A 209 18.05 23.56 2.37
C GLU A 209 16.99 24.40 1.63
N GLY A 210 15.70 24.16 1.88
CA GLY A 210 14.61 24.95 1.30
C GLY A 210 14.52 26.41 1.81
N ASP A 211 14.95 26.67 3.05
CA ASP A 211 15.04 28.02 3.63
C ASP A 211 16.32 28.77 3.22
N ALA A 212 17.34 28.06 2.73
CA ALA A 212 18.60 28.63 2.27
C ALA A 212 18.52 29.03 0.78
N SER A 213 17.67 30.00 0.44
CA SER A 213 17.73 30.63 -0.89
C SER A 213 19.04 31.41 -1.10
N PRO A 214 19.70 31.29 -2.26
CA PRO A 214 20.99 31.92 -2.55
C PRO A 214 20.82 33.37 -3.03
N ASP A 215 20.45 34.29 -2.14
CA ASP A 215 20.52 35.74 -2.39
C ASP A 215 21.91 36.28 -2.04
N GLN A 216 22.92 35.91 -2.83
CA GLN A 216 24.19 36.65 -2.88
C GLN A 216 24.68 36.79 -4.33
N HIS A 217 23.99 37.65 -5.09
CA HIS A 217 24.60 38.27 -6.26
C HIS A 217 25.62 39.32 -5.76
N PRO A 218 26.91 39.22 -6.08
CA PRO A 218 27.85 40.29 -5.78
C PRO A 218 27.49 41.48 -6.68
N GLY A 219 27.08 42.58 -6.06
CA GLY A 219 26.69 43.81 -6.74
C GLY A 219 27.81 44.31 -7.65
N VAL A 220 27.50 44.44 -8.94
CA VAL A 220 28.35 45.12 -9.92
C VAL A 220 28.34 46.61 -9.57
N GLY A 221 29.46 47.11 -9.06
CA GLY A 221 29.69 48.55 -8.87
C GLY A 221 29.62 49.26 -10.22
N HIS A 222 28.68 50.20 -10.35
CA HIS A 222 28.70 51.19 -11.42
C HIS A 222 29.32 52.47 -10.86
N ASP A 223 30.55 52.72 -11.26
CA ASP A 223 31.27 53.95 -11.00
C ASP A 223 30.76 55.02 -11.97
N HIS A 224 30.10 56.06 -11.44
CA HIS A 224 29.84 57.29 -12.19
C HIS A 224 30.50 58.47 -11.48
N HIS A 225 31.66 58.87 -12.02
CA HIS A 225 32.25 60.19 -11.84
C HIS A 225 31.73 61.15 -12.92
N PRO A 226 31.62 62.44 -12.59
CA PRO A 226 32.50 63.40 -13.25
C PRO A 226 33.57 64.00 -12.33
#